data_AF-A0AA37IHK8-F1
#
_entry.id   AF-A0AA37IHK8-F1
#
_cell.length_a   1.000
_cell.length_b   1.000
_cell.length_c   1.000
_cell.angle_alpha   90.00
_cell.angle_beta   90.00
_cell.angle_gamma   90.00
#
_symmetry.space_group_name_H-M   'P 1'
#
loop_
_entity.id
_entity.type
_entity.pdbx_description
1 polymer ?
#
loop_
_entity_poly.entity_id
_entity_poly.type
_entity_poly.pdbx_seq_one_letter_code
_entity_poly.pdbx_strand_id
1 'polypeptide(L)'
;MAMDRTTLSANLKPLDRDGLLEMVPGEDRRVRKVVITNAGLSRYRMAFPLWQAVQQEFEDSFGQKRAEALRSSLRSVLQSGFSPWSEGEAAASGE
;
A
#
# COMPACT_ATOMS: atom_id res chain seq x y z
N MET A 1 4.72 0.54 -4.91
CA MET A 1 4.56 0.01 -3.54
C MET A 1 5.53 -1.16 -3.41
N ALA A 2 6.27 -1.27 -2.31
CA ALA A 2 7.22 -2.36 -2.07
C ALA A 2 6.52 -3.55 -1.37
N MET A 3 5.41 -4.02 -1.93
CA MET A 3 4.67 -5.19 -1.44
C MET A 3 4.48 -6.15 -2.60
N ASP A 4 4.71 -7.44 -2.35
CA ASP A 4 4.42 -8.49 -3.32
C ASP A 4 2.91 -8.67 -3.50
N ARG A 5 2.54 -9.28 -4.63
CA ARG A 5 1.14 -9.47 -5.04
C ARG A 5 0.36 -10.33 -4.04
N THR A 6 0.98 -11.33 -3.45
CA THR A 6 0.34 -12.25 -2.50
C THR A 6 -0.01 -11.54 -1.20
N THR A 7 0.90 -10.73 -0.66
CA THR A 7 0.67 -9.88 0.52
C THR A 7 -0.42 -8.86 0.25
N LEU A 8 -0.38 -8.17 -0.91
CA LEU A 8 -1.43 -7.22 -1.25
C LEU A 8 -2.81 -7.90 -1.32
N SER A 9 -2.90 -9.07 -1.97
CA SER A 9 -4.15 -9.81 -2.07
C SER A 9 -4.65 -10.30 -0.71
N ALA A 10 -3.75 -10.73 0.18
CA ALA A 10 -4.09 -11.12 1.53
C ALA A 10 -4.63 -9.96 2.37
N ASN A 11 -4.04 -8.75 2.22
CA ASN A 11 -4.48 -7.55 2.93
C ASN A 11 -5.85 -7.02 2.44
N LEU A 12 -6.19 -7.23 1.17
CA LEU A 12 -7.45 -6.76 0.59
C LEU A 12 -8.66 -7.65 0.94
N LYS A 13 -8.46 -8.96 1.08
CA LYS A 13 -9.56 -9.92 1.35
C LYS A 13 -10.40 -9.57 2.60
N PRO A 14 -9.83 -9.23 3.76
CA PRO A 14 -10.62 -8.84 4.92
C PRO A 14 -11.41 -7.55 4.69
N LEU A 15 -10.85 -6.58 3.97
CA LEU A 15 -11.50 -5.30 3.69
C LEU A 15 -12.70 -5.46 2.74
N ASP A 16 -12.60 -6.36 1.77
CA ASP A 16 -13.70 -6.76 0.87
C ASP A 16 -14.79 -7.54 1.64
N ARG A 17 -14.39 -8.52 2.46
CA ARG A 17 -15.30 -9.27 3.35
C ARG A 17 -16.11 -8.34 4.28
N ASP A 18 -15.46 -7.32 4.82
CA ASP A 18 -16.07 -6.36 5.74
C ASP A 18 -16.86 -5.26 5.01
N GLY A 19 -16.96 -5.33 3.68
CA GLY A 19 -17.71 -4.40 2.84
C GLY A 19 -17.10 -3.01 2.75
N LEU A 20 -15.83 -2.85 3.10
CA LEU A 20 -15.10 -1.58 3.02
C LEU A 20 -14.54 -1.33 1.62
N LEU A 21 -14.24 -2.40 0.89
CA LEU A 21 -13.84 -2.38 -0.51
C LEU A 21 -14.73 -3.35 -1.30
N GLU A 22 -14.70 -3.23 -2.62
CA GLU A 22 -15.28 -4.19 -3.56
C GLU A 22 -14.25 -4.53 -4.63
N MET A 23 -14.03 -5.82 -4.88
CA MET A 23 -13.16 -6.30 -5.96
C MET A 23 -13.96 -6.63 -7.22
N VAL A 24 -14.01 -5.71 -8.19
CA VAL A 24 -14.73 -5.89 -9.45
C VAL A 24 -13.83 -6.42 -10.58
N PRO A 25 -14.37 -7.11 -11.61
CA PRO A 25 -13.60 -7.52 -12.78
C PRO A 25 -12.94 -6.31 -13.48
N GLY A 26 -11.68 -6.48 -13.86
CA GLY A 26 -11.00 -5.55 -14.75
C GLY A 26 -11.33 -5.79 -16.23
N GLU A 27 -10.65 -5.07 -17.11
CA GLU A 27 -10.79 -5.23 -18.57
C GLU A 27 -10.29 -6.59 -19.07
N ASP A 28 -9.30 -7.16 -18.39
CA ASP A 28 -8.85 -8.54 -18.57
C ASP A 28 -9.31 -9.40 -17.37
N ARG A 29 -9.67 -10.66 -17.63
CA ARG A 29 -9.99 -11.70 -16.63
C ARG A 29 -8.94 -11.85 -15.53
N ARG A 30 -7.69 -11.48 -15.79
CA ARG A 30 -6.58 -11.55 -14.82
C ARG A 30 -6.46 -10.31 -13.93
N VAL A 31 -7.19 -9.24 -14.23
CA VAL A 31 -7.15 -7.98 -13.49
C VAL A 31 -8.38 -7.87 -12.61
N ARG A 32 -8.18 -7.50 -11.34
CA ARG A 32 -9.25 -7.09 -10.43
C ARG A 32 -9.09 -5.61 -10.14
N LYS A 33 -10.15 -4.84 -10.33
CA LYS A 33 -10.22 -3.43 -9.92
C LYS A 33 -10.73 -3.41 -8.47
N VAL A 34 -10.05 -2.64 -7.61
CA VAL A 34 -10.44 -2.45 -6.21
C VAL A 34 -11.14 -1.11 -6.10
N VAL A 35 -12.38 -1.11 -5.62
CA VAL A 35 -13.21 0.09 -5.46
C VAL A 35 -13.50 0.29 -3.99
N ILE A 36 -13.35 1.52 -3.49
CA ILE A 36 -13.76 1.83 -2.12
C ILE A 36 -15.29 2.00 -2.05
N THR A 37 -15.93 1.35 -1.09
CA THR A 37 -17.38 1.50 -0.88
C THR A 37 -17.69 2.77 -0.09
N ASN A 38 -18.97 3.15 0.00
CA ASN A 38 -19.39 4.24 0.88
C ASN A 38 -19.08 3.95 2.36
N ALA A 39 -19.21 2.69 2.78
CA ALA A 39 -18.85 2.27 4.14
C ALA A 39 -17.33 2.36 4.37
N GLY A 40 -16.53 1.93 3.41
CA GLY A 40 -15.08 2.09 3.41
C GLY A 40 -14.64 3.55 3.49
N LEU A 41 -15.25 4.40 2.68
CA LEU A 41 -14.96 5.83 2.67
C LEU A 41 -15.35 6.49 4.00
N SER A 42 -16.47 6.09 4.60
CA SER A 42 -16.86 6.54 5.94
C SER A 42 -15.82 6.14 6.99
N ARG A 43 -15.38 4.88 6.97
CA ARG A 43 -14.35 4.38 7.88
C ARG A 43 -13.00 5.05 7.69
N TYR A 44 -12.62 5.32 6.44
CA TYR A 44 -11.43 6.10 6.11
C TYR A 44 -11.50 7.50 6.71
N ARG A 45 -12.64 8.21 6.58
CA ARG A 45 -12.81 9.55 7.17
C ARG A 45 -12.69 9.57 8.69
N MET A 46 -13.03 8.47 9.37
CA MET A 46 -12.82 8.35 10.82
C MET A 46 -11.35 8.05 11.17
N ALA A 47 -10.70 7.17 10.39
CA ALA A 47 -9.35 6.71 10.67
C ALA A 47 -8.26 7.73 10.29
N PHE A 48 -8.47 8.46 9.19
CA PHE A 48 -7.46 9.36 8.64
C PHE A 48 -7.03 10.48 9.61
N PRO A 49 -7.95 11.18 10.32
CA PRO A 49 -7.55 12.18 11.31
C PRO A 49 -6.74 11.60 12.47
N LEU A 50 -7.04 10.38 12.92
CA LEU A 50 -6.30 9.70 13.99
C LEU A 50 -4.87 9.38 13.54
N TRP A 51 -4.72 8.86 12.32
CA TRP A 51 -3.41 8.64 11.73
C TRP A 51 -2.62 9.94 11.56
N GLN A 52 -3.27 11.01 11.10
CA GLN A 52 -2.64 12.31 10.92
C GLN A 52 -2.16 12.89 12.27
N ALA A 53 -2.92 12.71 13.35
CA ALA A 53 -2.51 13.14 14.68
C ALA A 53 -1.21 12.44 15.14
N VAL A 54 -1.14 11.11 14.96
CA VAL A 54 0.07 10.33 15.28
C VAL A 54 1.24 10.71 14.37
N GLN A 55 0.98 10.94 13.08
CA GLN A 55 2.01 11.40 12.16
C GLN A 55 2.55 12.78 12.56
N GLN A 56 1.68 13.69 13.02
CA GLN A 56 2.08 15.01 13.50
C GLN A 56 2.93 14.88 14.77
N GLU A 57 2.52 14.05 15.73
CA GLU A 57 3.29 13.80 16.96
C GLU A 57 4.70 13.28 16.64
N PHE A 58 4.81 12.37 15.67
CA PHE A 58 6.11 11.91 15.18
C PHE A 58 6.93 13.05 14.56
N GLU A 59 6.32 13.90 13.72
CA GLU A 59 7.02 15.01 13.07
C GLU A 59 7.44 16.11 14.06
N ASP A 60 6.66 16.34 15.11
CA ASP A 60 6.98 17.28 16.18
C ASP A 60 8.18 16.79 17.00
N SER A 61 8.27 15.47 17.27
CA SER A 61 9.39 14.87 18.00
C SER A 61 10.65 14.70 17.13
N PHE A 62 10.52 14.20 15.90
CA PHE A 62 11.65 13.91 15.01
C PHE A 62 12.16 15.14 14.25
N GLY A 63 11.27 16.11 14.03
CA GLY A 63 11.49 17.32 13.23
C GLY A 63 10.96 17.16 11.80
N GLN A 64 10.00 18.01 11.42
CA GLN A 64 9.31 17.97 10.12
C GLN A 64 10.26 17.89 8.91
N LYS A 65 11.28 18.76 8.84
CA LYS A 65 12.27 18.74 7.73
C LYS A 65 13.07 17.44 7.66
N ARG A 66 13.40 16.85 8.81
CA ARG A 66 14.12 15.56 8.88
C ARG A 66 13.22 14.41 8.45
N ALA A 67 11.95 14.44 8.86
CA ALA A 67 10.94 13.47 8.44
C ALA A 67 10.73 13.51 6.91
N GLU A 68 10.66 14.70 6.34
CA GLU A 68 10.55 14.90 4.89
C GLU A 68 11.79 14.40 4.15
N ALA A 69 12.99 14.77 4.61
CA ALA A 69 14.24 14.29 4.04
C ALA A 69 14.33 12.75 4.08
N LEU A 70 13.96 12.11 5.19
CA LEU A 70 13.91 10.65 5.31
C LEU A 70 12.99 10.02 4.25
N ARG A 71 11.75 10.52 4.12
CA ARG A 71 10.82 10.01 3.10
C ARG A 71 11.35 10.19 1.68
N SER A 72 12.03 11.31 1.42
CA SER A 72 12.68 11.57 0.12
C SER A 72 13.79 10.55 -0.13
N SER A 73 14.69 10.33 0.83
CA SER A 73 15.78 9.35 0.71
C SER A 73 15.24 7.94 0.49
N LEU A 74 14.23 7.51 1.24
CA LEU A 74 13.59 6.20 1.06
C LEU A 74 12.98 6.06 -0.35
N ARG A 75 12.37 7.13 -0.88
CA ARG A 75 11.84 7.13 -2.25
C ARG A 75 12.96 7.04 -3.28
N SER A 76 14.07 7.73 -3.09
CA SER A 76 15.25 7.63 -3.97
C SER A 76 15.84 6.23 -3.99
N VAL A 77 15.84 5.52 -2.85
CA VAL A 77 16.25 4.10 -2.80
C VAL A 77 15.32 3.22 -3.66
N LEU A 78 14.01 3.43 -3.61
CA LEU A 78 13.07 2.67 -4.46
C LEU A 78 13.26 2.99 -5.96
N GLN A 79 13.80 4.14 -6.29
CA GLN A 79 14.05 4.58 -7.67
C GLN A 79 15.45 4.20 -8.17
N SER A 80 16.35 3.73 -7.30
CA SER A 80 17.73 3.40 -7.69
C SER A 80 17.86 2.07 -8.43
N GLY A 81 16.77 1.29 -8.56
CA GLY A 81 16.81 -0.09 -9.06
C GLY A 81 17.20 -1.12 -8.00
N PHE A 82 17.41 -0.70 -6.75
CA PHE A 82 17.68 -1.61 -5.63
C PHE A 82 16.43 -2.43 -5.28
N SER A 83 16.44 -3.73 -5.60
CA SER A 83 15.37 -4.67 -5.32
C SER A 83 15.87 -5.83 -4.43
N PRO A 84 15.89 -5.66 -3.10
CA PRO A 84 16.38 -6.70 -2.19
C PRO A 84 15.44 -7.91 -2.06
N TRP A 85 14.19 -7.79 -2.54
CA TRP A 85 13.12 -8.79 -2.41
C TRP A 85 12.59 -9.30 -3.77
N SER A 86 13.34 -9.15 -4.86
CA SER A 86 12.98 -9.80 -6.13
C SER A 86 13.24 -11.30 -6.00
N GLU A 87 12.25 -12.04 -5.49
CA GLU A 87 12.20 -13.48 -5.69
C GLU A 87 12.05 -13.78 -7.19
N GLY A 88 13.13 -14.30 -7.78
CA GLY A 88 13.06 -15.27 -8.87
C GLY A 88 12.53 -14.78 -10.23
N GLU A 89 13.38 -14.11 -11.00
CA GLU A 89 13.37 -14.22 -12.47
C GLU A 89 13.81 -15.63 -12.97
N ALA A 90 14.07 -16.58 -12.06
CA ALA A 90 14.65 -17.90 -12.40
C ALA A 90 13.69 -19.11 -12.30
N ALA A 91 12.37 -18.93 -12.12
CA ALA A 91 11.44 -20.06 -11.94
C ALA A 91 10.28 -20.13 -12.96
N ALA A 92 10.44 -19.54 -14.16
CA ALA A 92 9.49 -19.68 -15.26
C ALA A 92 10.15 -20.00 -16.62
N SER A 93 11.31 -20.66 -16.59
CA SER A 93 11.83 -21.47 -17.70
C SER A 93 11.80 -22.92 -17.25
N GLY A 94 10.65 -23.57 -17.39
CA GLY A 94 10.44 -24.96 -16.99
C GLY A 94 9.02 -25.40 -17.31
N GLU A 95 8.94 -26.09 -18.45
CA GLU A 95 7.81 -26.84 -19.05
C GLU A 95 6.73 -26.06 -19.81
#